data_AF-A0A6M1RE73-F1
#
_entry.id   AF-A0A6M1RE73-F1
#
_cell.length_a   1.000
_cell.length_b   1.000
_cell.length_c   1.000
_cell.angle_alpha   90.00
_cell.angle_beta   90.00
_cell.angle_gamma   90.00
#
_symmetry.space_group_name_H-M   'P 1'
#
loop_
_entity.id
_entity.type
_entity.pdbx_description
1 polymer ?
#
loop_
_entity_poly.entity_id
_entity_poly.type
_entity_poly.pdbx_seq_one_letter_code
_entity_poly.pdbx_strand_id
1 'polypeptide(L)'
;MYAEDHNNEWPRSQHSALSHRQSPWAKAIAPYLGTTAESWTNLFATVYHCPADLRSHIWSYGLNVYFELGPDDDYRGRPQTWRRTTQIRRPTQTILMAENASDADHIMPNFWDRPEDVTDVARRRHATRSNYLFADGHAEPRTFESTYNPARNVDLWHPEP
;
A
#
# COMPACT_ATOMS: atom_id res chain seq x y z
N MET A 1 -9.00 13.96 -8.49
CA MET A 1 -8.38 12.72 -7.94
C MET A 1 -7.83 13.04 -6.56
N TYR A 2 -7.76 12.10 -5.60
CA TYR A 2 -7.34 12.39 -4.21
C TYR A 2 -6.09 13.29 -4.13
N ALA A 3 -5.01 12.93 -4.83
CA ALA A 3 -3.77 13.71 -4.79
C ALA A 3 -3.92 15.16 -5.29
N GLU A 4 -4.78 15.41 -6.28
CA GLU A 4 -5.04 16.76 -6.81
C GLU A 4 -5.67 17.67 -5.74
N ASP A 5 -6.56 17.11 -4.92
CA ASP A 5 -7.27 17.84 -3.86
C ASP A 5 -6.44 17.96 -2.57
N HIS A 6 -5.31 17.24 -2.48
CA HIS A 6 -4.51 17.11 -1.25
C HIS A 6 -3.04 17.49 -1.46
N ASN A 7 -2.77 18.55 -2.23
CA ASN A 7 -1.42 19.10 -2.45
C ASN A 7 -0.41 18.07 -2.98
N ASN A 8 -0.88 17.19 -3.86
CA ASN A 8 -0.13 16.09 -4.45
C ASN A 8 0.32 15.01 -3.45
N GLU A 9 -0.32 14.94 -2.28
CA GLU A 9 0.01 13.94 -1.28
C GLU A 9 -0.89 12.70 -1.37
N TRP A 10 -0.33 11.55 -1.00
CA TRP A 10 -1.08 10.31 -0.84
C TRP A 10 -1.94 10.32 0.43
N PRO A 11 -2.94 9.46 0.58
CA PRO A 11 -3.58 9.29 1.89
C PRO A 11 -2.64 8.60 2.88
N ARG A 12 -2.94 8.69 4.18
CA ARG A 12 -2.25 7.94 5.25
C ARG A 12 -3.01 6.68 5.59
N SER A 13 -2.33 5.63 6.02
CA SER A 13 -2.96 4.45 6.58
C SER A 13 -3.30 4.65 8.06
N GLN A 14 -3.91 3.66 8.71
CA GLN A 14 -4.12 3.65 10.15
C GLN A 14 -2.81 3.79 10.94
N HIS A 15 -1.67 3.43 10.34
CA HIS A 15 -0.35 3.57 10.94
C HIS A 15 -0.05 5.01 11.37
N SER A 16 -0.24 5.97 10.45
CA SER A 16 0.15 7.37 10.69
C SER A 16 -1.02 8.37 10.67
N ALA A 17 -2.23 7.96 10.26
CA ALA A 17 -3.35 8.90 10.13
C ALA A 17 -3.68 9.60 11.46
N LEU A 18 -3.67 8.87 12.58
CA LEU A 18 -4.04 9.43 13.89
C LEU A 18 -3.05 10.50 14.36
N SER A 19 -1.73 10.25 14.27
CA SER A 19 -0.70 11.20 14.70
C SER A 19 -0.76 12.51 13.90
N HIS A 20 -1.19 12.43 12.64
CA HIS A 20 -1.36 13.59 11.75
C HIS A 20 -2.78 14.16 11.72
N ARG A 21 -3.71 13.67 12.55
CA ARG A 21 -5.12 14.11 12.60
C ARG A 21 -5.83 14.00 11.23
N GLN A 22 -5.48 12.97 10.46
CA GLN A 22 -6.07 12.67 9.16
C GLN A 22 -6.96 11.42 9.26
N SER A 23 -7.79 11.19 8.23
CA SER A 23 -8.51 9.92 8.09
C SER A 23 -7.61 8.86 7.47
N PRO A 24 -7.73 7.58 7.86
CA PRO A 24 -7.04 6.48 7.19
C PRO A 24 -7.51 6.34 5.74
N TRP A 25 -6.68 5.74 4.89
CA TRP A 25 -6.79 5.88 3.43
C TRP A 25 -8.14 5.42 2.91
N ALA A 26 -8.66 4.33 3.45
CA ALA A 26 -9.92 3.77 3.02
C ALA A 26 -11.13 4.69 3.30
N LYS A 27 -11.07 5.48 4.37
CA LYS A 27 -12.07 6.52 4.61
C LYS A 27 -11.79 7.76 3.75
N ALA A 28 -10.52 8.13 3.60
CA ALA A 28 -10.09 9.33 2.89
C ALA A 28 -10.42 9.28 1.38
N ILE A 29 -10.29 8.12 0.73
CA ILE A 29 -10.56 7.97 -0.70
C ILE A 29 -12.03 7.63 -1.02
N ALA A 30 -12.85 7.32 -0.02
CA ALA A 30 -14.22 6.87 -0.20
C ALA A 30 -15.09 7.82 -1.07
N PRO A 31 -15.00 9.16 -0.93
CA PRO A 31 -15.69 10.11 -1.81
C PRO A 31 -15.37 9.95 -3.31
N TYR A 32 -14.15 9.54 -3.64
CA TYR A 32 -13.70 9.34 -5.02
C TYR A 32 -14.18 8.00 -5.60
N LEU A 33 -14.70 7.11 -4.76
CA LEU A 33 -15.25 5.81 -5.13
C LEU A 33 -16.79 5.82 -5.15
N GLY A 34 -17.40 7.01 -5.11
CA GLY A 34 -18.86 7.18 -5.20
C GLY A 34 -19.61 6.89 -3.89
N THR A 35 -18.93 6.90 -2.74
CA THR A 35 -19.55 6.76 -1.42
C THR A 35 -19.22 7.96 -0.53
N THR A 36 -19.69 7.98 0.72
CA THR A 36 -19.36 9.06 1.68
C THR A 36 -18.37 8.59 2.74
N ALA A 37 -17.80 9.54 3.49
CA ALA A 37 -16.93 9.24 4.62
C ALA A 37 -17.67 8.54 5.78
N GLU A 38 -18.99 8.61 5.83
CA GLU A 38 -19.84 7.94 6.83
C GLU A 38 -20.19 6.51 6.42
N SER A 39 -20.25 6.25 5.11
CA SER A 39 -20.65 4.97 4.52
C SER A 39 -19.49 4.19 3.88
N TRP A 40 -18.26 4.62 4.12
CA TRP A 40 -17.04 4.05 3.54
C TRP A 40 -16.87 2.55 3.83
N THR A 41 -17.36 2.07 4.98
CA THR A 41 -17.25 0.65 5.36
C THR A 41 -18.07 -0.27 4.44
N ASN A 42 -19.06 0.27 3.71
CA ASN A 42 -19.78 -0.51 2.70
C ASN A 42 -18.84 -0.97 1.56
N LEU A 43 -17.71 -0.28 1.35
CA LEU A 43 -16.72 -0.67 0.36
C LEU A 43 -15.96 -1.96 0.71
N PHE A 44 -16.02 -2.42 1.97
CA PHE A 44 -15.53 -3.76 2.35
C PHE A 44 -16.31 -4.89 1.70
N ALA A 45 -17.54 -4.64 1.24
CA ALA A 45 -18.29 -5.61 0.46
C ALA A 45 -17.99 -5.52 -1.05
N THR A 46 -17.16 -4.55 -1.48
CA THR A 46 -16.90 -4.26 -2.89
C THR A 46 -15.40 -4.00 -3.13
N VAL A 47 -15.02 -2.78 -3.48
CA VAL A 47 -13.71 -2.42 -4.03
C VAL A 47 -12.55 -2.53 -3.03
N TYR A 48 -12.80 -2.60 -1.73
CA TYR A 48 -11.76 -2.86 -0.72
C TYR A 48 -11.50 -4.33 -0.46
N HIS A 49 -12.29 -5.20 -1.09
CA HIS A 49 -12.23 -6.63 -0.88
C HIS A 49 -11.95 -7.37 -2.18
N CYS A 50 -11.00 -8.28 -2.11
CA CYS A 50 -10.69 -9.19 -3.19
C CYS A 50 -11.63 -10.40 -3.08
N PRO A 51 -12.35 -10.80 -4.14
CA PRO A 51 -13.25 -11.96 -4.08
C PRO A 51 -12.57 -13.28 -3.70
N ALA A 52 -11.23 -13.38 -3.85
CA ALA A 52 -10.43 -14.52 -3.44
C ALA A 52 -9.96 -14.43 -1.97
N ASP A 53 -10.31 -13.37 -1.25
CA ASP A 53 -10.04 -13.23 0.18
C ASP A 53 -11.18 -13.85 0.99
N LEU A 54 -10.89 -14.94 1.70
CA LEU A 54 -11.88 -15.64 2.50
C LEU A 54 -12.18 -14.92 3.83
N ARG A 55 -11.37 -13.92 4.18
CA ARG A 55 -11.54 -13.12 5.40
C ARG A 55 -12.62 -12.06 5.15
N SER A 56 -13.51 -11.82 6.11
CA SER A 56 -14.58 -10.84 5.98
C SER A 56 -14.31 -9.57 6.78
N HIS A 57 -14.93 -8.46 6.37
CA HIS A 57 -14.92 -7.18 7.10
C HIS A 57 -13.54 -6.54 7.32
N ILE A 58 -12.55 -6.90 6.50
CA ILE A 58 -11.20 -6.34 6.53
C ILE A 58 -10.73 -5.97 5.12
N TRP A 59 -9.70 -5.15 5.04
CA TRP A 59 -9.08 -4.79 3.76
C TRP A 59 -8.36 -5.99 3.15
N SER A 60 -8.66 -6.26 1.89
CA SER A 60 -7.84 -7.19 1.11
C SER A 60 -6.59 -6.54 0.56
N TYR A 61 -6.46 -5.22 0.66
CA TYR A 61 -5.34 -4.43 0.12
C TYR A 61 -4.72 -3.55 1.21
N GLY A 62 -3.40 -3.42 1.18
CA GLY A 62 -2.66 -2.58 2.13
C GLY A 62 -1.82 -1.54 1.40
N LEU A 63 -1.77 -0.32 1.95
CA LEU A 63 -0.90 0.75 1.50
C LEU A 63 0.57 0.45 1.84
N ASN A 64 1.48 0.65 0.90
CA ASN A 64 2.91 0.62 1.17
C ASN A 64 3.28 1.82 2.07
N VAL A 65 3.81 1.55 3.27
CA VAL A 65 4.08 2.59 4.27
C VAL A 65 5.00 3.71 3.76
N TYR A 66 5.90 3.44 2.80
CA TYR A 66 6.80 4.46 2.25
C TYR A 66 6.08 5.68 1.64
N PHE A 67 4.77 5.57 1.34
CA PHE A 67 3.93 6.66 0.83
C PHE A 67 3.34 7.57 1.92
N GLU A 68 3.46 7.18 3.19
CA GLU A 68 2.99 7.97 4.33
C GLU A 68 4.11 8.39 5.29
N LEU A 69 5.25 7.70 5.27
CA LEU A 69 6.40 8.05 6.10
C LEU A 69 6.95 9.45 5.79
N GLY A 70 7.31 10.17 6.84
CA GLY A 70 7.87 11.52 6.80
C GLY A 70 9.17 11.65 7.60
N PRO A 71 9.74 12.86 7.67
CA PRO A 71 11.01 13.12 8.37
C PRO A 71 10.98 12.80 9.87
N ASP A 72 9.80 12.76 10.48
CA ASP A 72 9.61 12.47 11.90
C ASP A 72 9.60 10.95 12.20
N ASP A 73 9.54 10.10 11.17
CA ASP A 73 9.54 8.66 11.31
C ASP A 73 10.99 8.11 11.38
N ASP A 74 11.40 7.66 12.56
CA ASP A 74 12.75 7.15 12.82
C ASP A 74 12.90 5.66 12.52
N TYR A 75 12.79 5.31 11.23
CA TYR A 75 13.05 3.95 10.76
C TYR A 75 14.52 3.73 10.42
N ARG A 76 14.96 2.47 10.61
CA ARG A 76 16.32 2.03 10.28
C ARG A 76 16.68 2.45 8.85
N GLY A 77 17.81 3.14 8.72
CA GLY A 77 18.34 3.58 7.43
C GLY A 77 17.73 4.88 6.89
N ARG A 78 16.74 5.50 7.56
CA ARG A 78 16.04 6.70 7.09
C ARG A 78 15.64 6.57 5.61
N PRO A 79 14.80 5.57 5.31
CA PRO A 79 14.52 5.19 3.94
C PRO A 79 13.93 6.36 3.14
N GLN A 80 14.07 6.29 1.82
CA GLN A 80 13.39 7.24 0.95
C GLN A 80 11.88 7.07 1.13
N THR A 81 11.16 8.20 1.20
CA THR A 81 9.71 8.21 1.30
C THR A 81 9.10 9.03 0.18
N TRP A 82 7.85 8.72 -0.14
CA TRP A 82 7.11 9.29 -1.26
C TRP A 82 5.79 9.85 -0.80
N ARG A 83 5.83 10.77 0.16
CA ARG A 83 4.64 11.49 0.64
C ARG A 83 3.88 12.14 -0.53
N ARG A 84 4.59 12.65 -1.53
CA ARG A 84 4.06 13.28 -2.74
C ARG A 84 4.33 12.45 -3.98
N THR A 85 3.37 12.42 -4.90
CA THR A 85 3.50 11.72 -6.20
C THR A 85 4.75 12.15 -6.98
N THR A 86 5.10 13.44 -6.93
CA THR A 86 6.28 13.99 -7.64
C THR A 86 7.62 13.52 -7.09
N GLN A 87 7.66 12.85 -5.94
CA GLN A 87 8.89 12.31 -5.37
C GLN A 87 9.26 10.94 -5.94
N ILE A 88 8.31 10.29 -6.64
CA ILE A 88 8.45 8.92 -7.14
C ILE A 88 9.20 8.96 -8.47
N ARG A 89 10.42 8.41 -8.48
CA ARG A 89 11.28 8.43 -9.69
C ARG A 89 10.87 7.42 -10.74
N ARG A 90 10.37 6.26 -10.31
CA ARG A 90 10.04 5.12 -11.19
C ARG A 90 8.61 4.64 -10.93
N PRO A 91 7.57 5.44 -11.24
CA PRO A 91 6.21 5.15 -10.82
C PRO A 91 5.66 3.82 -11.38
N THR A 92 6.12 3.40 -12.56
CA THR A 92 5.79 2.09 -13.17
C THR A 92 6.48 0.90 -12.47
N GLN A 93 7.39 1.15 -11.52
CA GLN A 93 8.18 0.15 -10.80
C GLN A 93 8.12 0.35 -9.28
N THR A 94 7.23 1.22 -8.79
CA THR A 94 7.03 1.45 -7.35
C THR A 94 5.63 0.98 -6.96
N ILE A 95 5.56 -0.02 -6.09
CA ILE A 95 4.31 -0.58 -5.57
C ILE A 95 3.70 0.39 -4.58
N LEU A 96 2.50 0.87 -4.88
CA LEU A 96 1.67 1.71 -4.01
C LEU A 96 0.84 0.86 -3.04
N MET A 97 0.20 -0.19 -3.55
CA MET A 97 -0.58 -1.13 -2.73
C MET A 97 -0.39 -2.55 -3.23
N ALA A 98 -0.64 -3.51 -2.34
CA ALA A 98 -0.76 -4.93 -2.74
C ALA A 98 -1.85 -5.61 -1.94
N GLU A 99 -2.17 -6.85 -2.32
CA GLU A 99 -3.05 -7.64 -1.48
C GLU A 99 -2.40 -7.97 -0.14
N ASN A 100 -3.11 -7.68 0.93
CA ASN A 100 -2.65 -7.75 2.29
C ASN A 100 -3.06 -9.08 2.93
N ALA A 101 -2.19 -9.68 3.74
CA ALA A 101 -2.45 -10.90 4.51
C ALA A 101 -2.74 -10.63 6.01
N SER A 102 -2.52 -9.39 6.47
CA SER A 102 -2.76 -8.94 7.84
C SER A 102 -4.10 -8.23 8.01
N ASP A 103 -4.42 -7.87 9.26
CA ASP A 103 -5.60 -7.06 9.62
C ASP A 103 -5.32 -5.54 9.58
N ALA A 104 -4.06 -5.14 9.38
CA ALA A 104 -3.70 -3.73 9.17
C ALA A 104 -4.21 -3.24 7.81
N ASP A 105 -4.27 -1.93 7.59
CA ASP A 105 -4.60 -1.34 6.28
C ASP A 105 -3.35 -0.95 5.47
N HIS A 106 -2.18 -1.39 5.92
CA HIS A 106 -0.86 -1.08 5.36
C HIS A 106 0.06 -2.29 5.37
N ILE A 107 1.15 -2.17 4.63
CA ILE A 107 2.23 -3.13 4.48
C ILE A 107 3.50 -2.40 4.91
N MET A 108 4.38 -3.08 5.66
CA MET A 108 5.57 -2.49 6.27
C MET A 108 6.87 -3.07 5.69
N PRO A 109 7.21 -2.82 4.41
CA PRO A 109 8.42 -3.39 3.80
C PRO A 109 9.73 -2.96 4.46
N ASN A 110 9.71 -1.84 5.19
CA ASN A 110 10.83 -1.34 5.97
C ASN A 110 11.29 -2.29 7.10
N PHE A 111 10.52 -3.33 7.44
CA PHE A 111 10.93 -4.38 8.37
C PHE A 111 11.45 -5.65 7.69
N TRP A 112 11.53 -5.68 6.35
CA TRP A 112 11.97 -6.87 5.64
C TRP A 112 13.47 -6.80 5.38
N ASP A 113 14.22 -7.78 5.91
CA ASP A 113 15.62 -8.01 5.51
C ASP A 113 15.69 -9.19 4.53
N ARG A 114 14.71 -10.10 4.58
CA ARG A 114 14.64 -11.34 3.80
C ARG A 114 13.21 -11.66 3.36
N PRO A 115 13.01 -12.46 2.30
CA PRO A 115 11.67 -12.88 1.89
C PRO A 115 10.87 -13.57 3.01
N GLU A 116 11.51 -14.21 3.98
CA GLU A 116 10.82 -14.89 5.09
C GLU A 116 10.17 -13.92 6.08
N ASP A 117 10.64 -12.66 6.16
CA ASP A 117 10.14 -11.66 7.11
C ASP A 117 8.77 -11.10 6.70
N VAL A 118 8.40 -11.26 5.42
CA VAL A 118 7.17 -10.73 4.87
C VAL A 118 5.99 -11.63 5.24
N THR A 119 5.14 -11.09 6.10
CA THR A 119 3.95 -11.78 6.63
C THR A 119 2.65 -11.06 6.30
N ASP A 120 2.76 -9.83 5.81
CA ASP A 120 1.71 -8.86 5.51
C ASP A 120 1.30 -8.86 4.02
N VAL A 121 2.02 -9.55 3.13
CA VAL A 121 1.61 -9.69 1.71
C VAL A 121 0.90 -11.03 1.48
N ALA A 122 -0.28 -11.00 0.84
CA ALA A 122 -1.04 -12.19 0.48
C ALA A 122 -0.53 -12.84 -0.82
N ARG A 123 0.73 -13.28 -0.81
CA ARG A 123 1.53 -13.77 -1.95
C ARG A 123 0.87 -14.85 -2.82
N ARG A 124 -0.08 -15.58 -2.26
CA ARG A 124 -0.71 -16.76 -2.86
C ARG A 124 -2.23 -16.64 -2.97
N ARG A 125 -2.77 -15.42 -2.83
CA ARG A 125 -4.22 -15.18 -2.91
C ARG A 125 -4.80 -15.67 -4.23
N HIS A 126 -4.03 -15.55 -5.32
CA HIS A 126 -4.36 -16.06 -6.65
C HIS A 126 -3.38 -17.17 -7.05
N ALA A 127 -3.39 -18.26 -6.28
CA ALA A 127 -2.49 -19.41 -6.40
C ALA A 127 -1.01 -19.07 -6.17
N THR A 128 -0.26 -18.73 -7.21
CA THR A 128 1.18 -18.38 -7.12
C THR A 128 1.42 -16.89 -7.25
N ARG A 129 0.35 -16.09 -7.38
CA ARG A 129 0.41 -14.66 -7.61
C ARG A 129 -0.45 -13.88 -6.61
N SER A 130 -0.15 -12.59 -6.56
CA SER A 130 -0.95 -11.57 -5.90
C SER A 130 -1.09 -10.36 -6.83
N ASN A 131 -2.10 -9.52 -6.58
CA ASN A 131 -2.26 -8.26 -7.31
C ASN A 131 -1.49 -7.13 -6.64
N TYR A 132 -0.84 -6.32 -7.46
CA TYR A 132 -0.06 -5.17 -7.05
C TYR A 132 -0.54 -3.95 -7.83
N LEU A 133 -0.78 -2.85 -7.13
CA LEU A 133 -1.06 -1.54 -7.70
C LEU A 133 0.22 -0.71 -7.66
N PHE A 134 0.63 -0.18 -8.81
CA PHE A 134 1.81 0.65 -8.96
C PHE A 134 1.45 2.13 -8.87
N ALA A 135 2.46 2.97 -8.61
CA ALA A 135 2.28 4.39 -8.35
C ALA A 135 1.81 5.21 -9.56
N ASP A 136 1.97 4.70 -10.78
CA ASP A 136 1.35 5.28 -11.99
C ASP A 136 -0.13 4.90 -12.18
N GLY A 137 -0.67 4.05 -11.29
CA GLY A 137 -2.06 3.62 -11.28
C GLY A 137 -2.34 2.30 -12.02
N HIS A 138 -1.35 1.67 -12.66
CA HIS A 138 -1.58 0.35 -13.25
C HIS A 138 -1.59 -0.74 -12.17
N ALA A 139 -2.40 -1.77 -12.38
CA ALA A 139 -2.44 -2.95 -11.53
C ALA A 139 -2.12 -4.20 -12.35
N GLU A 140 -1.33 -5.09 -11.78
CA GLU A 140 -0.99 -6.36 -12.43
C GLU A 140 -0.73 -7.50 -11.44
N PRO A 141 -1.03 -8.75 -11.83
CA PRO A 141 -0.71 -9.93 -11.03
C PRO A 141 0.76 -10.32 -11.19
N ARG A 142 1.48 -10.41 -10.08
CA ARG A 142 2.90 -10.82 -10.04
C ARG A 142 3.15 -11.94 -9.02
N THR A 143 4.25 -12.67 -9.17
CA THR A 143 4.77 -13.49 -8.07
C THR A 143 5.49 -12.59 -7.09
N PHE A 144 5.50 -12.95 -5.81
CA PHE A 144 6.18 -12.14 -4.79
C PHE A 144 7.67 -11.96 -5.07
N GLU A 145 8.34 -13.00 -5.55
CA GLU A 145 9.78 -12.97 -5.84
C GLU A 145 10.14 -12.04 -7.01
N SER A 146 9.15 -11.64 -7.82
CA SER A 146 9.33 -10.64 -8.88
C SER A 146 9.10 -9.21 -8.41
N THR A 147 8.63 -9.03 -7.16
CA THR A 147 8.46 -7.71 -6.52
C THR A 147 9.46 -7.47 -5.39
N TYR A 148 9.92 -8.53 -4.72
CA TYR A 148 10.94 -8.46 -3.69
C TYR A 148 11.82 -9.73 -3.68
N ASN A 149 13.09 -9.56 -4.01
CA ASN A 149 14.12 -10.58 -3.97
C ASN A 149 15.49 -9.91 -3.78
N PRO A 150 15.92 -9.70 -2.51
CA PRO A 150 17.20 -9.08 -2.19
C PRO A 150 18.41 -9.80 -2.80
N ALA A 151 18.36 -11.14 -2.89
CA ALA A 151 19.42 -11.94 -3.49
C ALA A 151 19.61 -11.69 -5.01
N ARG A 152 18.62 -11.07 -5.67
CA ARG A 152 18.65 -10.68 -7.07
C ARG A 152 18.57 -9.17 -7.28
N ASN A 153 18.73 -8.38 -6.21
CA ASN A 153 18.58 -6.93 -6.24
C ASN A 153 17.23 -6.46 -6.82
N VAL A 154 16.15 -7.16 -6.45
CA VAL A 154 14.78 -6.79 -6.82
C VAL A 154 14.09 -6.23 -5.58
N ASP A 155 13.70 -4.97 -5.65
CA ASP A 155 12.81 -4.35 -4.67
C ASP A 155 11.94 -3.31 -5.38
N LEU A 156 10.67 -3.66 -5.61
CA LEU A 156 9.67 -2.76 -6.19
C LEU A 156 8.86 -2.04 -5.09
N TRP A 157 9.07 -2.38 -3.82
CA TRP A 157 8.46 -1.72 -2.67
C TRP A 157 9.24 -0.48 -2.26
N HIS A 158 10.56 -0.56 -2.38
CA HIS A 158 11.46 0.56 -2.18
C HIS A 158 12.60 0.58 -3.21
N PRO A 159 12.31 0.86 -4.50
CA PRO A 159 13.31 0.76 -5.56
C PRO A 159 14.42 1.81 -5.38
N GLU A 160 15.66 1.35 -5.50
CA GLU A 160 16.84 2.23 -5.52
C GLU A 160 16.72 3.30 -6.62
N PRO A 161 17.20 4.54 -6.36
CA PRO A 161 17.05 5.67 -7.27
C PRO A 161 17.57 5.47 -8.70
#